data_AF-A0A9D1FF61-F1
#
_entry.id   AF-A0A9D1FF61-F1
#
_cell.length_a   1.000
_cell.length_b   1.000
_cell.length_c   1.000
_cell.angle_alpha   90.00
_cell.angle_beta   90.00
_cell.angle_gamma   90.00
#
_symmetry.space_group_name_H-M   'P 1'
#
loop_
_entity.id
_entity.type
_entity.pdbx_description
1 polymer ?
#
loop_
_entity_poly.entity_id
_entity_poly.type
_entity_poly.pdbx_seq_one_letter_code
_entity_poly.pdbx_strand_id
1 'polypeptide(L)'
;MQGKKVYHYEKKNRAQVRAALYVIVAAYIGYLGYKTTPLAGEPDGLGAAAAWILGAVLVLAAAGVLVYTWLRYKRELAAAEYTAEEYAELERKREEGED
;
A
#
# COMPACT_ATOMS: atom_id res chain seq x y z
N MET A 1 25.62 -4.13 -18.47
CA MET A 1 25.09 -4.70 -17.22
C MET A 1 24.00 -3.78 -16.71
N GLN A 2 22.74 -4.22 -16.63
CA GLN A 2 21.67 -3.39 -16.07
C GLN A 2 21.98 -3.14 -14.60
N GLY A 3 22.33 -1.89 -14.26
CA GLY A 3 22.69 -1.47 -12.91
C GLY A 3 21.59 -1.87 -11.93
N LYS A 4 21.94 -2.70 -10.95
CA LYS A 4 21.04 -3.08 -9.87
C LYS A 4 20.62 -1.79 -9.17
N LYS A 5 19.33 -1.46 -9.23
CA LYS A 5 18.77 -0.35 -8.47
C LYS A 5 18.97 -0.63 -6.98
N VAL A 6 19.96 0.00 -6.36
CA VAL A 6 20.13 0.10 -4.92
C VAL A 6 19.01 1.03 -4.44
N TYR A 7 18.37 0.70 -3.32
CA TYR A 7 17.32 1.49 -2.67
C TYR A 7 17.72 1.68 -1.22
N HIS A 8 17.50 2.88 -0.66
CA HIS A 8 17.74 3.11 0.77
C HIS A 8 16.88 2.13 1.56
N TYR A 9 17.52 1.12 2.20
CA TYR A 9 16.81 -0.02 2.80
C TYR A 9 15.75 0.44 3.81
N GLU A 10 16.06 1.47 4.60
CA GLU A 10 15.16 2.03 5.60
C GLU A 10 13.95 2.75 4.97
N LYS A 11 14.16 3.51 3.89
CA LYS A 11 13.08 4.23 3.19
C LYS A 11 12.15 3.24 2.48
N LYS A 12 12.71 2.19 1.89
CA LYS A 12 11.95 1.10 1.26
C LYS A 12 11.13 0.31 2.27
N ASN A 13 11.73 -0.07 3.41
CA ASN A 13 11.02 -0.83 4.44
C ASN A 13 9.89 0.01 5.08
N ARG A 14 10.11 1.30 5.35
CA ARG A 14 9.06 2.20 5.86
C ARG A 14 7.88 2.33 4.89
N ALA A 15 8.15 2.47 3.59
CA ALA A 15 7.12 2.52 2.56
C ALA A 15 6.34 1.20 2.46
N GLN A 16 7.03 0.06 2.54
CA GLN A 16 6.41 -1.27 2.53
C GLN A 16 5.53 -1.54 3.75
N VAL A 17 6.02 -1.25 4.96
CA VAL A 17 5.25 -1.44 6.21
C VAL A 17 4.00 -0.57 6.21
N ARG A 18 4.10 0.70 5.79
CA ARG A 18 2.94 1.57 5.65
C ARG A 18 1.94 1.03 4.63
N ALA A 19 2.42 0.65 3.44
CA ALA A 19 1.56 0.08 2.41
C ALA A 19 0.85 -1.20 2.89
N ALA A 20 1.57 -2.08 3.60
CA ALA A 20 0.99 -3.29 4.18
C ALA A 20 -0.12 -2.98 5.18
N LEU A 21 0.09 -2.03 6.10
CA LEU A 21 -0.93 -1.60 7.05
C LEU A 21 -2.18 -1.07 6.34
N TYR A 22 -2.02 -0.22 5.32
CA TYR A 22 -3.16 0.29 4.54
C TYR A 22 -3.89 -0.81 3.77
N VAL A 23 -3.18 -1.81 3.25
CA VAL A 23 -3.80 -2.98 2.60
C VAL A 23 -4.62 -3.79 3.60
N ILE A 24 -4.10 -4.03 4.81
CA ILE A 24 -4.84 -4.73 5.87
C ILE A 24 -6.11 -3.96 6.25
N VAL A 25 -6.00 -2.65 6.43
CA VAL A 25 -7.15 -1.78 6.73
C VAL A 25 -8.18 -1.83 5.59
N ALA A 26 -7.73 -1.71 4.34
CA ALA A 26 -8.64 -1.77 3.19
C ALA A 26 -9.33 -3.14 3.07
N ALA A 27 -8.60 -4.23 3.29
CA ALA A 27 -9.16 -5.57 3.31
C ALA A 27 -10.24 -5.72 4.40
N TYR A 28 -9.99 -5.16 5.59
CA TYR A 28 -10.96 -5.18 6.69
C TYR A 28 -12.21 -4.34 6.39
N ILE A 29 -12.05 -3.15 5.82
CA ILE A 29 -13.18 -2.30 5.38
C ILE A 29 -13.99 -3.04 4.31
N GLY A 30 -13.34 -3.68 3.34
CA GLY A 30 -14.01 -4.48 2.31
C GLY A 30 -14.76 -5.67 2.91
N TYR A 31 -14.17 -6.35 3.89
CA TYR A 31 -14.82 -7.43 4.63
C TYR A 31 -16.06 -6.95 5.39
N LEU A 32 -15.98 -5.80 6.09
CA LEU A 32 -17.14 -5.20 6.74
C LEU A 32 -18.22 -4.83 5.73
N GLY A 33 -17.84 -4.25 4.58
CA GLY A 33 -18.75 -3.95 3.49
C GLY A 33 -19.52 -5.19 3.01
N TYR A 34 -18.80 -6.26 2.71
CA TYR A 34 -19.39 -7.55 2.33
C TYR A 34 -20.31 -8.10 3.43
N LYS A 35 -19.86 -8.12 4.69
CA LYS A 35 -20.65 -8.62 5.84
C LYS A 35 -21.92 -7.80 6.08
N THR A 36 -21.92 -6.53 5.70
CA THR A 36 -23.08 -5.63 5.83
C THR A 36 -24.12 -5.87 4.74
N THR A 37 -23.72 -6.40 3.58
CA THR A 37 -24.67 -6.69 2.51
C THR A 37 -25.55 -7.89 2.87
N PRO A 38 -26.80 -7.94 2.36
CA PRO A 38 -27.70 -9.09 2.51
C PRO A 38 -27.14 -10.40 1.92
N LEU A 39 -26.04 -10.35 1.16
CA LEU A 39 -25.35 -11.53 0.62
C LEU A 39 -24.66 -12.36 1.71
N ALA A 40 -24.28 -11.74 2.83
CA ALA A 40 -23.56 -12.40 3.91
C ALA A 40 -24.48 -12.89 5.04
N GLY A 41 -25.77 -12.53 5.00
CA GLY A 41 -26.76 -12.88 6.01
C GLY A 41 -27.85 -11.82 6.12
N GLU A 42 -28.86 -12.10 6.93
CA GLU A 42 -29.94 -11.15 7.21
C GLU A 42 -29.38 -9.96 8.02
N PRO A 43 -29.53 -8.72 7.55
CA PRO A 43 -28.92 -7.57 8.22
C PRO A 43 -29.58 -7.29 9.57
N ASP A 44 -28.79 -7.37 10.65
CA ASP A 44 -29.25 -7.04 12.00
C ASP A 44 -29.60 -5.55 12.10
N GLY A 45 -30.89 -5.25 12.31
CA GLY A 45 -31.38 -3.90 12.60
C GLY A 45 -31.34 -2.90 11.44
N LEU A 46 -30.98 -3.32 10.23
CA LEU A 46 -30.92 -2.49 9.02
C LEU A 46 -31.90 -2.99 7.95
N GLY A 47 -32.73 -2.11 7.40
CA GLY A 47 -33.53 -2.45 6.23
C GLY A 47 -32.65 -2.84 5.03
N ALA A 48 -33.10 -3.78 4.22
CA ALA A 48 -32.30 -4.35 3.11
C ALA A 48 -31.70 -3.29 2.17
N ALA A 49 -32.45 -2.22 1.86
CA ALA A 49 -31.97 -1.11 1.05
C ALA A 49 -30.80 -0.35 1.70
N ALA A 50 -30.88 -0.09 3.01
CA ALA A 50 -29.82 0.60 3.75
C ALA A 50 -28.56 -0.28 3.87
N ALA A 51 -28.74 -1.60 4.06
CA ALA A 51 -27.66 -2.57 4.07
C ALA A 51 -26.89 -2.61 2.74
N TRP A 52 -27.59 -2.56 1.61
CA TRP A 52 -26.97 -2.48 0.28
C TRP A 52 -26.15 -1.19 0.07
N ILE A 53 -26.72 -0.03 0.44
CA ILE A 53 -26.03 1.25 0.29
C ILE A 53 -24.76 1.28 1.15
N LEU A 54 -24.88 0.90 2.43
CA LEU A 54 -23.76 0.92 3.36
C LEU A 54 -22.65 -0.06 2.94
N GLY A 55 -23.03 -1.28 2.53
CA GLY A 55 -22.10 -2.26 2.00
C GLY A 55 -21.36 -1.76 0.76
N ALA A 56 -22.08 -1.18 -0.21
CA ALA A 56 -21.47 -0.61 -1.41
C ALA A 56 -20.50 0.54 -1.10
N VAL A 57 -20.87 1.45 -0.20
CA VAL A 57 -20.01 2.57 0.22
C VAL A 57 -18.72 2.06 0.87
N LEU A 58 -18.81 1.05 1.74
CA LEU A 58 -17.63 0.46 2.38
C LEU A 58 -16.72 -0.23 1.36
N VAL A 59 -17.27 -0.98 0.42
CA VAL A 59 -16.47 -1.62 -0.65
C VAL A 59 -15.78 -0.57 -1.53
N LEU A 60 -16.48 0.52 -1.89
CA LEU A 60 -15.89 1.63 -2.65
C LEU A 60 -14.79 2.34 -1.85
N ALA A 61 -14.98 2.53 -0.54
CA ALA A 61 -13.96 3.11 0.32
C ALA A 61 -12.71 2.21 0.39
N ALA A 62 -12.87 0.90 0.53
CA ALA A 62 -11.77 -0.06 0.51
C ALA A 62 -10.98 0.00 -0.81
N ALA A 63 -11.67 0.04 -1.95
CA ALA A 63 -11.06 0.20 -3.26
C ALA A 63 -10.30 1.54 -3.37
N GLY A 64 -10.89 2.63 -2.89
CA GLY A 64 -10.26 3.95 -2.86
C GLY A 64 -8.96 3.97 -2.03
N VAL A 65 -8.96 3.33 -0.85
CA VAL A 65 -7.76 3.20 -0.01
C VAL A 65 -6.69 2.36 -0.71
N LEU A 66 -7.05 1.25 -1.37
CA LEU A 66 -6.10 0.44 -2.14
C LEU A 66 -5.46 1.24 -3.28
N VAL A 67 -6.26 1.96 -4.06
CA VAL A 67 -5.76 2.80 -5.18
C VAL A 67 -4.86 3.91 -4.65
N TYR A 68 -5.28 4.61 -3.59
CA TYR A 68 -4.47 5.63 -2.94
C TYR A 68 -3.13 5.08 -2.46
N THR A 69 -3.15 3.93 -1.78
CA THR A 69 -1.96 3.25 -1.26
C THR A 69 -1.03 2.85 -2.38
N TRP A 70 -1.57 2.33 -3.49
CA TRP A 70 -0.76 1.93 -4.63
C TRP A 70 -0.08 3.13 -5.32
N LEU A 71 -0.83 4.22 -5.55
CA LEU A 71 -0.27 5.46 -6.10
C LEU A 71 0.79 6.07 -5.17
N ARG A 72 0.52 6.06 -3.85
CA ARG A 72 1.46 6.55 -2.85
C ARG A 72 2.72 5.69 -2.80
N TYR A 73 2.58 4.37 -2.82
CA TYR A 73 3.69 3.42 -2.85
C TYR A 73 4.57 3.61 -4.08
N LYS A 74 3.97 3.82 -5.27
CA LYS A 74 4.73 4.15 -6.49
C LYS A 74 5.51 5.46 -6.36
N ARG A 75 4.93 6.50 -5.77
CA ARG A 75 5.62 7.78 -5.52
C ARG A 75 6.75 7.64 -4.50
N GLU A 76 6.53 6.87 -3.43
CA GLU A 76 7.55 6.63 -2.41
C GLU A 76 8.69 5.74 -2.93
N LEU A 77 8.40 4.77 -3.81
CA LEU A 77 9.43 4.01 -4.52
C LEU A 77 10.27 4.88 -5.44
N ALA A 78 9.63 5.77 -6.22
CA ALA A 78 10.34 6.71 -7.08
C ALA A 78 11.23 7.66 -6.26
N ALA A 79 10.78 8.09 -5.07
CA ALA A 79 11.56 8.92 -4.16
C ALA A 79 12.64 8.14 -3.37
N ALA A 80 12.59 6.81 -3.35
CA ALA A 80 13.55 5.94 -2.68
C ALA A 80 14.66 5.43 -3.61
N GLU A 81 14.58 5.73 -4.92
CA GLU A 81 15.69 5.48 -5.85
C GLU A 81 16.86 6.41 -5.48
N TYR A 82 18.04 5.82 -5.28
CA TYR A 82 19.28 6.54 -5.06
C TYR A 82 19.52 7.51 -6.24
N THR A 83 19.90 8.75 -5.95
CA THR A 83 20.28 9.72 -6.99
C THR A 83 21.62 9.33 -7.60
N ALA A 84 21.90 9.77 -8.84
CA ALA A 84 23.12 9.41 -9.56
C ALA A 84 24.42 9.71 -8.78
N GLU A 85 24.39 10.72 -7.91
CA GLU A 85 25.51 11.11 -7.05
C GLU A 85 25.76 10.10 -5.91
N GLU A 86 24.72 9.55 -5.30
CA GLU A 86 24.88 8.55 -4.24
C GLU A 86 25.31 7.18 -4.81
N TYR A 87 25.01 6.87 -6.08
CA TYR A 87 25.58 5.71 -6.76
C TYR A 87 27.10 5.85 -6.96
N ALA A 88 27.57 7.05 -7.30
CA ALA A 88 29.00 7.33 -7.44
C ALA A 88 29.74 7.29 -6.09
N GLU A 89 29.08 7.62 -4.97
CA GLU A 89 29.61 7.40 -3.63
C GLU A 89 29.64 5.92 -3.22
N LEU A 90 28.59 5.15 -3.55
CA LEU A 90 28.56 3.71 -3.29
C LEU A 90 29.61 2.95 -4.12
N GLU A 91 29.84 3.34 -5.37
CA GLU A 91 30.92 2.79 -6.19
C GLU A 91 32.29 3.15 -5.61
N ARG A 92 32.52 4.42 -5.22
CA ARG A 92 33.76 4.80 -4.54
C ARG A 92 34.00 4.04 -3.25
N LYS A 93 33.01 3.92 -2.36
CA LYS A 93 33.15 3.14 -1.11
C LYS A 93 33.40 1.65 -1.36
N ARG A 94 32.86 1.11 -2.45
CA ARG A 94 33.06 -0.30 -2.85
C ARG A 94 34.42 -0.54 -3.51
N GLU A 95 34.96 0.46 -4.20
CA GLU A 95 36.33 0.46 -4.72
C GLU A 95 37.37 0.71 -3.61
N GLU A 96 37.01 1.49 -2.59
CA GLU A 96 37.86 1.81 -1.43
C GLU A 96 37.92 0.67 -0.39
N GLY A 97 37.13 -0.41 -0.54
CA GLY A 97 37.32 -1.66 0.19
C GLY A 97 37.08 -1.57 1.71
N GLU A 98 36.11 -0.78 2.17
CA GLU A 98 35.61 -0.90 3.55
C GLU A 98 34.67 -2.11 3.64
N ASP A 99 35.24 -3.27 4.04
CA ASP A 99 34.55 -4.46 4.58
C ASP A 99 33.99 -4.19 5.99
#